data_AF-A0A4R3KPR4-F1
#
_entry.id   AF-A0A4R3KPR4-F1
#
_cell.length_a   1.000
_cell.length_b   1.000
_cell.length_c   1.000
_cell.angle_alpha   90.00
_cell.angle_beta   90.00
_cell.angle_gamma   90.00
#
_symmetry.space_group_name_H-M   'P 1'
#
loop_
_entity.id
_entity.type
_entity.pdbx_description
1 polymer ?
#
loop_
_entity_poly.entity_id
_entity_poly.type
_entity_poly.pdbx_seq_one_letter_code
_entity_poly.pdbx_strand_id
1 'polypeptide(L)'
;MNVKESKTTNTIFLVVGVIIVISGLVLGKISNFNNVRFIISGLVGIGGAFTAISSINLYKIKIHPQKYEEQMSAKYDERNIFIRSNAGYATFILTLCVVGIASIIFLTLDHLWFAIVALGTFIIQIISYWIFVRYYNKKL
;
A
#
# COMPACT_ATOMS: atom_id res chain seq x y z
N MET A 1 -6.44 3.94 -19.19
CA MET A 1 -5.21 4.63 -18.74
C MET A 1 -4.14 4.41 -19.79
N ASN A 2 -3.62 5.47 -20.40
CA ASN A 2 -2.60 5.38 -21.46
C ASN A 2 -1.20 5.14 -20.83
N VAL A 3 -0.25 4.57 -21.57
CA VAL A 3 1.16 4.41 -21.14
C VAL A 3 1.77 5.73 -20.70
N LYS A 4 1.45 6.83 -21.41
CA LYS A 4 1.92 8.18 -21.05
C LYS A 4 1.40 8.63 -19.68
N GLU A 5 0.13 8.36 -19.37
CA GLU A 5 -0.45 8.65 -18.06
C GLU A 5 0.20 7.79 -16.97
N SER A 6 0.36 6.48 -17.23
CA SER A 6 1.02 5.58 -16.30
C SER A 6 2.46 6.01 -15.98
N LYS A 7 3.21 6.42 -17.00
CA LYS A 7 4.58 6.94 -16.84
C LYS A 7 4.59 8.20 -15.97
N THR A 8 3.65 9.11 -16.19
CA THR A 8 3.55 10.36 -15.41
C THR A 8 3.22 10.06 -13.95
N THR A 9 2.22 9.22 -13.69
CA THR A 9 1.81 8.80 -12.34
C THR A 9 2.94 8.08 -11.60
N ASN A 10 3.63 7.13 -12.24
CA ASN A 10 4.76 6.45 -11.62
C ASN A 10 5.95 7.41 -11.37
N THR A 11 6.16 8.42 -12.22
CA THR A 11 7.19 9.43 -11.98
C THR A 11 6.85 10.29 -10.76
N ILE A 12 5.59 10.71 -10.62
CA ILE A 12 5.13 11.45 -9.44
C ILE A 12 5.33 10.61 -8.17
N PHE A 13 4.91 9.34 -8.17
CA PHE A 13 5.10 8.46 -7.03
C PHE A 13 6.56 8.20 -6.68
N LEU A 14 7.44 8.13 -7.69
CA LEU A 14 8.88 8.04 -7.47
C LEU A 14 9.40 9.30 -6.77
N VAL A 15 9.06 10.49 -7.28
CA VAL A 15 9.51 11.76 -6.68
C VAL A 15 9.00 11.91 -5.25
N VAL A 16 7.72 11.65 -5.02
CA VAL A 16 7.11 11.67 -3.68
C VAL A 16 7.79 10.66 -2.76
N GLY A 17 8.01 9.43 -3.24
CA GLY A 17 8.70 8.38 -2.48
C GLY A 17 10.11 8.79 -2.06
N VAL A 18 10.89 9.37 -2.98
CA VAL A 18 12.24 9.86 -2.71
C VAL A 18 12.23 11.01 -1.71
N ILE A 19 11.30 11.96 -1.82
CA ILE A 19 11.15 13.05 -0.85
C ILE A 19 10.82 12.51 0.55
N ILE A 20 9.93 11.52 0.65
CA ILE A 20 9.57 10.88 1.93
C ILE A 20 10.79 10.15 2.53
N VAL A 21 11.59 9.44 1.73
CA VAL A 21 12.81 8.78 2.20
C VAL A 21 13.83 9.78 2.69
N ILE A 22 14.13 10.82 1.89
CA ILE A 22 15.13 11.84 2.24
C ILE A 22 14.70 12.58 3.51
N SER A 23 13.44 13.01 3.59
CA SER A 23 12.92 13.68 4.79
C SER A 23 12.98 12.78 6.02
N GLY A 24 12.63 11.50 5.90
CA GLY A 24 12.78 10.52 6.98
C GLY A 24 14.25 10.38 7.44
N LEU A 25 15.20 10.27 6.51
CA LEU A 25 16.63 10.16 6.84
C LEU A 25 17.18 11.44 7.49
N VAL A 26 16.78 12.62 7.01
CA VAL A 26 17.19 13.91 7.56
C VAL A 26 16.62 14.10 8.96
N LEU A 27 15.32 13.84 9.16
CA LEU A 27 14.69 13.90 10.47
C LEU A 27 15.32 12.90 11.44
N GLY A 28 15.66 11.69 10.97
CA GLY A 28 16.37 10.68 11.76
C GLY A 28 17.76 11.09 12.23
N LYS A 29 18.47 11.93 11.48
CA LYS A 29 19.77 12.49 11.89
C LYS A 29 19.64 13.67 12.85
N ILE A 30 18.59 14.48 12.72
CA ILE A 30 18.37 15.68 13.54
C ILE A 30 17.72 15.32 14.88
N SER A 31 16.83 14.33 14.91
CA SER A 31 16.12 13.94 16.13
C SER A 31 16.98 13.01 16.99
N ASN A 32 17.50 13.52 18.11
CA ASN A 32 18.10 12.71 19.18
C ASN A 32 17.05 12.01 20.08
N PHE A 33 15.77 12.08 19.74
CA PHE A 33 14.68 11.53 20.55
C PHE A 33 14.39 10.08 20.16
N ASN A 34 14.68 9.15 21.08
CA ASN A 34 14.39 7.72 20.89
C ASN A 34 12.91 7.43 20.59
N ASN A 35 11.98 8.27 21.07
CA ASN A 35 10.54 8.04 20.94
C ASN A 35 9.98 8.28 19.52
N VAL A 36 10.63 9.11 18.68
CA VAL A 36 10.18 9.36 17.29
C VAL A 36 10.86 8.46 16.26
N ARG A 37 11.85 7.67 16.69
CA ARG A 37 12.64 6.81 15.80
C ARG A 37 11.78 5.78 15.06
N PHE A 38 10.74 5.26 15.71
CA PHE A 38 9.78 4.34 15.10
C PHE A 38 9.01 4.99 13.95
N ILE A 39 8.48 6.19 14.15
CA ILE A 39 7.75 6.96 13.13
C ILE A 39 8.67 7.25 11.94
N ILE A 40 9.90 7.65 12.22
CA ILE A 40 10.91 7.95 11.19
C ILE A 40 11.25 6.70 10.36
N SER A 41 11.44 5.54 11.01
CA SER A 41 11.65 4.28 10.29
C SER A 41 10.45 3.87 9.44
N GLY A 42 9.22 4.13 9.92
CA GLY A 42 8.00 3.88 9.17
C GLY A 42 7.90 4.74 7.89
N LEU A 43 8.25 6.03 7.99
CA LEU A 43 8.29 6.94 6.85
C LEU A 43 9.30 6.48 5.79
N VAL A 44 10.52 6.12 6.21
CA VAL A 44 11.55 5.59 5.30
C VAL A 44 11.08 4.30 4.64
N GLY A 45 10.41 3.41 5.37
CA GLY A 45 9.84 2.18 4.83
C GLY A 45 8.77 2.42 3.76
N ILE A 46 7.80 3.30 4.04
CA ILE A 46 6.72 3.65 3.10
C ILE A 46 7.30 4.34 1.86
N GLY A 47 8.19 5.32 2.05
CA GLY A 47 8.85 6.02 0.95
C GLY A 47 9.69 5.07 0.09
N GLY A 48 10.39 4.12 0.71
CA GLY A 48 11.16 3.09 0.03
C GLY A 48 10.28 2.19 -0.83
N ALA A 49 9.13 1.75 -0.31
CA ALA A 49 8.17 0.96 -1.08
C ALA A 49 7.64 1.70 -2.32
N PHE A 50 7.23 2.97 -2.17
CA PHE A 50 6.80 3.78 -3.31
C PHE A 50 7.90 3.98 -4.35
N THR A 51 9.13 4.23 -3.89
CA THR A 51 10.29 4.42 -4.77
C THR A 51 10.60 3.14 -5.55
N ALA A 52 10.62 1.98 -4.89
CA ALA A 52 10.93 0.70 -5.51
C ALA A 52 9.86 0.28 -6.53
N ILE A 53 8.58 0.32 -6.15
CA ILE A 53 7.47 -0.05 -7.04
C ILE A 53 7.45 0.86 -8.28
N SER A 54 7.60 2.17 -8.07
CA SER A 54 7.59 3.14 -9.17
C SER A 54 8.78 2.95 -10.12
N SER A 55 9.96 2.69 -9.57
CA SER A 55 11.18 2.44 -10.37
C SER A 55 11.05 1.17 -11.21
N ILE A 56 10.52 0.08 -10.65
CA ILE A 56 10.27 -1.17 -11.37
C ILE A 56 9.27 -0.95 -12.50
N ASN A 57 8.18 -0.20 -12.25
CA ASN A 57 7.20 0.09 -13.27
C ASN A 57 7.76 0.96 -14.40
N LEU A 58 8.52 2.01 -14.06
CA LEU A 58 9.19 2.87 -15.06
C LEU A 58 10.22 2.09 -15.88
N TYR A 59 10.96 1.17 -15.25
CA TYR A 59 11.89 0.28 -15.92
C TYR A 59 11.17 -0.64 -16.93
N LYS A 60 10.05 -1.26 -16.53
CA LYS A 60 9.23 -2.09 -17.41
C LYS A 60 8.70 -1.30 -18.61
N ILE A 61 8.19 -0.08 -18.39
CA ILE A 61 7.73 0.82 -19.45
C ILE A 61 8.87 1.16 -20.43
N LYS A 62 10.09 1.37 -19.92
CA LYS A 62 11.24 1.75 -20.74
C LYS A 62 11.79 0.59 -21.57
N ILE A 63 11.92 -0.61 -21.00
CA ILE A 63 12.55 -1.75 -21.70
C ILE A 63 11.54 -2.53 -22.55
N HIS A 64 10.31 -2.73 -22.07
CA HIS A 64 9.31 -3.56 -22.73
C HIS A 64 7.98 -2.81 -22.88
N PRO A 65 7.93 -1.73 -23.69
CA PRO A 65 6.71 -0.91 -23.83
C PRO A 65 5.52 -1.71 -24.37
N GLN A 66 5.73 -2.58 -25.37
CA GLN A 66 4.67 -3.41 -25.96
C GLN A 66 4.06 -4.38 -24.94
N LYS A 67 4.90 -5.11 -24.19
CA LYS A 67 4.41 -6.02 -23.13
C LYS A 67 3.68 -5.27 -22.02
N TYR A 68 4.06 -4.02 -21.76
CA TYR A 68 3.38 -3.17 -20.78
C TYR A 68 2.01 -2.72 -21.28
N GLU A 69 1.88 -2.38 -22.56
CA GLU A 69 0.61 -2.07 -23.21
C GLU A 69 -0.33 -3.27 -23.21
N GLU A 70 0.16 -4.45 -23.56
CA GLU A 70 -0.61 -5.70 -23.50
C GLU A 70 -1.13 -5.98 -22.09
N GLN A 71 -0.29 -5.81 -21.06
CA GLN A 71 -0.71 -5.96 -19.66
C GLN A 71 -1.78 -4.95 -19.26
N MET A 72 -1.67 -3.71 -19.74
CA MET A 72 -2.64 -2.66 -19.45
C MET A 72 -3.98 -2.96 -20.11
N SER A 73 -3.99 -3.43 -21.36
CA SER A 73 -5.21 -3.86 -22.06
C SER A 73 -5.83 -5.09 -21.37
N ALA A 74 -5.02 -6.10 -21.03
CA ALA A 74 -5.46 -7.28 -20.31
C ALA A 74 -6.05 -6.96 -18.92
N LYS A 75 -5.63 -5.87 -18.28
CA LYS A 75 -6.15 -5.46 -16.96
C LYS A 75 -7.65 -5.12 -16.96
N TYR A 76 -8.19 -4.75 -18.13
CA TYR A 76 -9.58 -4.36 -18.33
C TYR A 76 -10.45 -5.45 -18.98
N ASP A 77 -9.87 -6.61 -19.27
CA ASP A 77 -10.63 -7.78 -19.69
C ASP A 77 -11.59 -8.23 -18.57
N GLU A 78 -12.84 -8.53 -18.92
CA GLU A 78 -13.91 -8.93 -18.00
C GLU A 78 -13.49 -10.10 -17.10
N ARG A 79 -12.83 -11.11 -17.69
CA ARG A 79 -12.34 -12.27 -16.94
C ARG A 79 -11.33 -11.86 -15.87
N ASN A 80 -10.41 -10.96 -16.23
CA ASN A 80 -9.38 -10.49 -15.31
C ASN A 80 -9.94 -9.55 -14.24
N ILE A 81 -10.99 -8.78 -14.56
CA ILE A 81 -11.74 -7.99 -13.58
C ILE A 81 -12.39 -8.92 -12.55
N PHE A 82 -13.06 -9.98 -13.01
CA PHE A 82 -13.72 -10.95 -12.14
C PHE A 82 -12.72 -11.67 -11.23
N ILE A 83 -11.63 -12.22 -11.79
CA ILE A 83 -10.57 -12.88 -11.01
C ILE A 83 -10.00 -11.91 -9.96
N ARG A 84 -9.70 -10.67 -10.35
CA ARG A 84 -9.15 -9.65 -9.44
C ARG A 84 -10.14 -9.27 -8.33
N SER A 85 -11.43 -9.20 -8.64
CA SER A 85 -12.47 -8.92 -7.65
C SER A 85 -12.53 -10.03 -6.59
N ASN A 86 -12.58 -11.29 -7.03
CA ASN A 86 -12.63 -12.42 -6.11
C ASN A 86 -11.34 -12.57 -5.30
N ALA A 87 -10.18 -12.40 -5.95
CA ALA A 87 -8.89 -12.39 -5.25
C ALA A 87 -8.81 -11.25 -4.24
N GLY A 88 -9.33 -10.06 -4.58
CA GLY A 88 -9.41 -8.92 -3.67
C GLY A 88 -10.27 -9.21 -2.44
N TYR A 89 -11.42 -9.86 -2.63
CA TYR A 89 -12.28 -10.26 -1.52
C TYR A 89 -11.64 -11.35 -0.64
N ALA A 90 -11.03 -12.37 -1.23
CA ALA A 90 -10.35 -13.43 -0.50
C ALA A 90 -9.15 -12.89 0.30
N THR A 91 -8.35 -12.02 -0.29
CA THR A 91 -7.20 -11.38 0.38
C THR A 91 -7.66 -10.42 1.48
N PHE A 92 -8.79 -9.74 1.33
CA PHE A 92 -9.39 -8.92 2.38
C PHE A 92 -9.75 -9.78 3.60
N ILE A 93 -10.49 -10.88 3.40
CA ILE A 93 -10.83 -11.82 4.49
C ILE A 93 -9.58 -12.36 5.16
N LEU A 94 -8.60 -12.83 4.36
CA LEU A 94 -7.35 -13.38 4.88
C LEU A 94 -6.59 -12.33 5.71
N THR A 95 -6.54 -11.08 5.25
CA THR A 95 -5.86 -10.00 5.97
C THR A 95 -6.56 -9.69 7.30
N LEU A 96 -7.90 -9.68 7.35
CA LEU A 96 -8.64 -9.57 8.61
C LEU A 96 -8.25 -10.71 9.57
N CYS A 97 -8.23 -11.96 9.11
CA CYS A 97 -7.81 -13.09 9.93
C CYS A 97 -6.38 -12.93 10.46
N VAL A 98 -5.43 -12.55 9.59
CA VAL A 98 -4.02 -12.36 9.97
C VAL A 98 -3.87 -11.25 11.00
N VAL A 99 -4.52 -10.10 10.82
CA VAL A 99 -4.46 -8.99 11.79
C VAL A 99 -5.14 -9.37 13.11
N GLY A 100 -6.26 -10.11 13.06
CA GLY A 100 -6.94 -10.63 14.25
C GLY A 100 -6.06 -11.59 15.05
N ILE A 101 -5.42 -12.55 14.38
CA ILE A 101 -4.47 -13.48 15.02
C ILE A 101 -3.28 -12.71 15.61
N ALA A 102 -2.71 -11.76 14.87
CA ALA A 102 -1.61 -10.94 15.36
C ALA A 102 -2.00 -10.15 16.61
N SER A 103 -3.22 -9.61 16.66
CA SER A 103 -3.75 -8.93 17.84
C SER A 103 -3.82 -9.85 19.05
N ILE A 104 -4.28 -11.09 18.89
CA ILE A 104 -4.35 -12.07 19.98
C ILE A 104 -2.94 -12.40 20.47
N ILE A 105 -1.99 -12.63 19.55
CA ILE A 105 -0.58 -12.90 19.90
C ILE A 105 0.00 -11.73 20.70
N PHE A 106 -0.21 -10.49 20.28
CA PHE A 106 0.29 -9.32 21.01
C PHE A 106 -0.33 -9.19 22.41
N LEU A 107 -1.61 -9.54 22.60
CA LEU A 107 -2.22 -9.59 23.92
C LEU A 107 -1.61 -10.69 24.79
N THR A 108 -1.35 -11.88 24.24
CA THR A 108 -0.74 -12.99 25.00
C THR A 108 0.70 -12.74 25.40
N LEU A 109 1.42 -11.90 24.64
CA LEU A 109 2.81 -11.51 24.92
C LEU A 109 2.90 -10.24 25.80
N ASP A 110 1.77 -9.77 26.34
CA ASP A 110 1.66 -8.54 27.16
C ASP A 110 2.19 -7.27 26.44
N HIS A 111 2.06 -7.28 25.12
CA HIS A 111 2.48 -6.21 24.23
C HIS A 111 1.29 -5.30 23.87
N LEU A 112 0.74 -4.64 24.89
CA LEU A 112 -0.50 -3.85 24.79
C LEU A 112 -0.50 -2.80 23.66
N TRP A 113 0.60 -2.08 23.46
CA TRP A 113 0.69 -1.08 22.40
C TRP A 113 0.54 -1.68 21.01
N PHE A 114 1.18 -2.83 20.75
CA PHE A 114 1.08 -3.52 19.47
C PHE A 114 -0.31 -4.13 19.27
N ALA A 115 -0.94 -4.63 20.33
CA ALA A 115 -2.31 -5.11 20.30
C ALA A 115 -3.31 -3.99 19.96
N ILE A 116 -3.16 -2.81 20.55
CA ILE A 116 -4.01 -1.64 20.26
C ILE A 116 -3.86 -1.21 18.80
N VAL A 117 -2.63 -1.16 18.27
CA VAL A 117 -2.39 -0.81 16.85
C VAL A 117 -3.00 -1.85 15.91
N ALA A 118 -2.87 -3.15 16.23
CA ALA A 118 -3.47 -4.22 15.44
C ALA A 118 -5.01 -4.15 15.45
N LEU A 119 -5.63 -3.96 16.62
CA LEU A 119 -7.09 -3.75 16.75
C LEU A 119 -7.56 -2.51 16.00
N GLY A 120 -6.84 -1.39 16.12
CA GLY A 120 -7.13 -0.17 15.38
C GLY A 120 -7.11 -0.41 13.87
N THR A 121 -6.10 -1.12 13.37
CA THR A 121 -5.99 -1.50 11.96
C THR A 121 -7.15 -2.39 11.51
N PHE A 122 -7.54 -3.35 12.35
CA PHE A 122 -8.68 -4.24 12.10
C PHE A 122 -10.00 -3.47 11.98
N ILE A 123 -10.25 -2.53 12.90
CA ILE A 123 -11.44 -1.66 12.88
C ILE A 123 -11.43 -0.77 11.64
N ILE A 124 -10.28 -0.15 11.31
CA ILE A 124 -10.15 0.68 10.11
C ILE A 124 -10.49 -0.12 8.85
N GLN A 125 -10.04 -1.37 8.72
CA GLN A 125 -10.41 -2.21 7.58
C GLN A 125 -11.91 -2.45 7.47
N ILE A 126 -12.58 -2.77 8.58
CA ILE A 126 -14.03 -3.00 8.60
C ILE A 126 -14.78 -1.72 8.20
N ILE A 127 -14.44 -0.58 8.81
CA ILE A 127 -15.08 0.70 8.51
C ILE A 127 -14.83 1.09 7.04
N SER A 128 -13.60 0.92 6.55
CA SER A 128 -13.23 1.23 5.16
C SER A 128 -14.05 0.40 4.17
N TYR A 129 -14.26 -0.89 4.45
CA TYR A 129 -15.12 -1.74 3.62
C TYR A 129 -16.54 -1.17 3.51
N TRP A 130 -17.16 -0.82 4.64
CA TRP A 130 -18.51 -0.23 4.63
C TRP A 130 -18.58 1.10 3.89
N ILE A 131 -17.59 1.97 4.08
CA ILE A 131 -17.49 3.26 3.37
C ILE A 131 -17.38 3.02 1.87
N PHE A 132 -16.48 2.13 1.43
CA PHE A 132 -16.27 1.87 0.01
C PHE A 132 -17.47 1.19 -0.65
N VAL A 133 -18.11 0.22 0.01
CA VAL A 133 -19.35 -0.39 -0.49
C VAL A 133 -20.41 0.68 -0.72
N ARG A 134 -20.64 1.58 0.25
CA ARG A 134 -21.61 2.68 0.09
C ARG A 134 -21.22 3.67 -0.99
N TYR A 135 -19.93 4.03 -1.09
CA TYR A 135 -19.44 4.97 -2.09
C TYR A 135 -19.59 4.43 -3.51
N TYR A 136 -19.18 3.17 -3.75
CA TYR A 136 -19.28 2.56 -5.07
C TYR A 136 -20.72 2.19 -5.43
N ASN A 137 -21.56 1.77 -4.48
CA ASN A 137 -22.98 1.51 -4.73
C ASN A 137 -23.78 2.76 -5.13
N LYS A 138 -23.33 3.97 -4.76
CA LYS A 138 -23.94 5.22 -5.22
C LYS A 138 -23.50 5.63 -6.63
N LYS A 139 -22.43 5.03 -7.13
CA LYS A 139 -21.76 5.41 -8.39
C LYS A 139 -22.04 4.42 -9.52
N LEU A 140 -22.45 3.20 -9.17
CA LEU A 140 -23.01 2.18 -10.05
C LEU A 140 -24.51 2.43 -10.20
#